data_AF-A0A962B4G2-F1
#
_entry.id   AF-A0A962B4G2-F1
#
_cell.length_a   1.000
_cell.length_b   1.000
_cell.length_c   1.000
_cell.angle_alpha   90.00
_cell.angle_beta   90.00
_cell.angle_gamma   90.00
#
_symmetry.space_group_name_H-M   'P 1'
#
loop_
_entity.id
_entity.type
_entity.pdbx_description
1 polymer ?
#
loop_
_entity_poly.entity_id
_entity_poly.type
_entity_poly.pdbx_seq_one_letter_code
_entity_poly.pdbx_strand_id
1 'polypeptide(L)'
;DDTPYFQIGEHKYGKPIIDRVARPDMRLGEAAKLLLLSFDSTVRSNLSVGMPIDLLMYQRDMLDVRLVRRIHENDEYFRRLSSSWSDALRAAVAQMEEFKG
;
A
#
# COMPACT_ATOMS: atom_id res chain seq x y z
N ASP A 1 -22.47 5.18 4.17
CA ASP A 1 -21.09 5.09 3.66
C ASP A 1 -20.17 4.73 4.80
N ASP A 2 -19.77 3.47 4.86
CA ASP A 2 -18.86 2.96 5.88
C ASP A 2 -17.44 2.87 5.30
N THR A 3 -16.46 3.30 6.10
CA THR A 3 -15.04 3.19 5.76
C THR A 3 -14.58 1.74 5.95
N PRO A 4 -14.16 1.00 4.90
CA PRO A 4 -13.88 -0.44 4.99
C PRO A 4 -12.49 -0.75 5.60
N TYR A 5 -11.88 0.20 6.30
CA TYR A 5 -10.51 0.06 6.81
C TYR A 5 -10.28 0.88 8.09
N PHE A 6 -9.26 0.47 8.85
CA PHE A 6 -8.74 1.22 10.00
C PHE A 6 -7.22 1.36 9.88
N GLN A 7 -6.67 2.40 10.51
CA GLN A 7 -5.23 2.61 10.64
C GLN A 7 -4.89 3.02 12.08
N ILE A 8 -3.74 2.58 12.57
CA ILE A 8 -3.18 2.92 13.89
C ILE A 8 -1.72 3.37 13.74
N GLY A 9 -1.19 4.07 14.75
CA GLY A 9 0.17 4.60 14.71
C GLY A 9 0.34 5.74 13.69
N GLU A 10 1.44 5.72 12.93
CA GLU A 10 1.78 6.73 11.91
C GLU A 10 0.99 6.52 10.61
N HIS A 11 -0.27 6.95 10.62
CA HIS A 11 -1.24 6.69 9.57
C HIS A 11 -1.29 7.75 8.45
N LYS A 12 -0.77 8.96 8.71
CA LYS A 12 -0.98 10.14 7.85
C LYS A 12 -0.37 10.02 6.44
N TYR A 13 0.79 9.38 6.32
CA TYR A 13 1.54 9.30 5.06
C TYR A 13 0.93 8.30 4.06
N GLY A 14 0.45 7.16 4.55
CA GLY A 14 -0.15 6.10 3.72
C GLY A 14 -1.66 6.28 3.47
N LYS A 15 -2.34 7.11 4.26
CA LYS A 15 -3.79 7.32 4.15
C LYS A 15 -4.25 7.81 2.76
N PRO A 16 -3.58 8.76 2.08
CA PRO A 16 -4.09 9.31 0.82
C PRO A 16 -4.20 8.31 -0.34
N ILE A 17 -3.39 7.25 -0.38
CA ILE A 17 -3.54 6.22 -1.43
C ILE A 17 -4.71 5.28 -1.12
N ILE A 18 -4.94 4.96 0.16
CA ILE A 18 -6.08 4.16 0.59
C ILE A 18 -7.38 4.90 0.31
N ASP A 19 -7.48 6.17 0.69
CA ASP A 19 -8.68 6.99 0.47
C ASP A 19 -9.06 7.13 -1.02
N ARG A 20 -8.07 7.14 -1.92
CA ARG A 20 -8.32 7.29 -3.36
C ARG A 20 -8.68 6.00 -4.07
N VAL A 21 -8.21 4.85 -3.57
CA VAL A 21 -8.21 3.59 -4.35
C VAL A 21 -9.06 2.51 -3.69
N ALA A 22 -9.17 2.47 -2.36
CA ALA A 22 -9.83 1.40 -1.63
C ALA A 22 -11.31 1.27 -2.01
N ARG A 23 -11.75 0.03 -2.26
CA ARG A 23 -13.16 -0.30 -2.53
C ARG A 23 -13.55 -1.59 -1.80
N PRO A 24 -14.80 -1.72 -1.32
CA PRO A 24 -15.25 -2.93 -0.59
C PRO A 24 -15.19 -4.23 -1.39
N ASP A 25 -15.21 -4.14 -2.73
CA ASP A 25 -15.24 -5.27 -3.67
C ASP A 25 -13.85 -5.71 -4.16
N MET A 26 -12.76 -5.15 -3.59
CA MET A 26 -11.39 -5.52 -3.95
C MET A 26 -11.09 -6.99 -3.68
N ARG A 27 -10.37 -7.62 -4.61
CA ARG A 27 -9.77 -8.93 -4.36
C ARG A 27 -8.67 -8.79 -3.30
N LEU A 28 -8.45 -9.83 -2.48
CA LEU A 28 -7.44 -9.81 -1.41
C LEU A 28 -6.04 -9.40 -1.90
N GLY A 29 -5.63 -9.87 -3.08
CA GLY A 29 -4.33 -9.48 -3.66
C GLY A 29 -4.25 -8.00 -4.04
N GLU A 30 -5.35 -7.38 -4.44
CA GLU A 30 -5.41 -5.94 -4.76
C GLU A 30 -5.34 -5.10 -3.49
N ALA A 31 -6.09 -5.50 -2.45
CA ALA A 31 -6.02 -4.89 -1.14
C ALA A 31 -4.61 -5.01 -0.53
N ALA A 32 -3.98 -6.18 -0.61
CA ALA A 32 -2.61 -6.39 -0.16
C ALA A 32 -1.62 -5.47 -0.89
N LYS A 33 -1.71 -5.38 -2.23
CA LYS A 33 -0.88 -4.47 -3.03
C LYS A 33 -1.07 -3.01 -2.59
N LEU A 34 -2.31 -2.57 -2.38
CA LEU A 34 -2.63 -1.22 -1.92
C LEU A 34 -2.03 -0.93 -0.54
N LEU A 35 -2.16 -1.87 0.41
CA LEU A 35 -1.59 -1.73 1.75
C LEU A 35 -0.06 -1.63 1.70
N LEU A 36 0.61 -2.40 0.84
CA LEU A 36 2.06 -2.32 0.67
C LEU A 36 2.51 -0.98 0.09
N LEU A 37 1.76 -0.39 -0.84
CA LEU A 37 2.05 0.97 -1.34
C LEU A 37 1.81 2.05 -0.28
N SER A 38 0.82 1.86 0.58
CA SER A 38 0.63 2.70 1.77
C SER A 38 1.85 2.63 2.70
N PHE A 39 2.38 1.42 2.96
CA PHE A 39 3.61 1.25 3.74
C PHE A 39 4.86 1.84 3.07
N ASP A 40 5.03 1.67 1.75
CA ASP A 40 6.14 2.25 1.00
C ASP A 40 6.21 3.77 1.18
N SER A 41 5.05 4.44 1.09
CA SER A 41 4.95 5.88 1.31
C SER A 41 5.33 6.27 2.74
N THR A 42 4.86 5.51 3.74
CA THR A 42 5.15 5.80 5.15
C THR A 42 6.61 5.56 5.53
N VAL A 43 7.22 4.44 5.13
CA VAL A 43 8.63 4.11 5.42
C VAL A 43 9.58 5.14 4.81
N ARG A 44 9.26 5.67 3.63
CA ARG A 44 10.07 6.72 2.98
C ARG A 44 9.99 8.07 3.67
N SER A 45 8.91 8.36 4.39
CA SER A 45 8.65 9.68 4.97
C SER A 45 8.79 9.74 6.50
N ASN A 46 8.79 8.60 7.19
CA ASN A 46 8.92 8.55 8.64
C ASN A 46 9.77 7.36 9.10
N LEU A 47 10.92 7.66 9.72
CA LEU A 47 11.87 6.67 10.23
C LEU A 47 11.34 5.85 11.42
N SER A 48 10.23 6.27 12.05
CA SER A 48 9.58 5.47 13.11
C SER A 48 8.87 4.23 12.56
N VAL A 49 8.65 4.18 11.25
CA VAL A 49 8.06 3.04 10.54
C VAL A 49 9.13 2.39 9.70
N GLY A 50 9.35 1.10 9.92
CA GLY A 50 10.42 0.35 9.26
C GLY A 50 10.01 -1.07 8.92
N MET A 51 10.94 -1.76 8.29
CA MET A 51 10.84 -3.19 7.97
C MET A 51 11.29 -4.04 9.17
N PRO A 52 10.83 -5.31 9.26
CA PRO A 52 9.96 -6.01 8.32
C PRO A 52 8.47 -5.65 8.48
N ILE A 53 7.67 -5.88 7.43
CA ILE A 53 6.21 -5.79 7.45
C ILE A 53 5.62 -7.20 7.52
N ASP A 54 4.82 -7.47 8.53
CA ASP A 54 4.03 -8.71 8.62
C ASP A 54 2.65 -8.50 7.99
N LEU A 55 2.35 -9.28 6.95
CA LEU A 55 1.08 -9.23 6.21
C LEU A 55 0.31 -10.54 6.38
N LEU A 56 -0.96 -10.42 6.74
CA LEU A 56 -1.91 -11.52 6.83
C LEU A 56 -3.09 -11.26 5.91
N MET A 57 -3.42 -12.23 5.07
CA MET A 57 -4.64 -12.22 4.27
C MET A 57 -5.56 -13.35 4.74
N TYR A 58 -6.83 -13.02 4.98
CA TYR A 58 -7.84 -13.97 5.40
C TYR A 58 -8.95 -14.05 4.36
N GLN A 59 -9.19 -15.25 3.85
CA GLN A 59 -10.29 -15.49 2.92
C GLN A 59 -11.55 -15.84 3.69
N ARG A 60 -12.67 -15.23 3.26
CA ARG A 60 -13.99 -15.43 3.86
C ARG A 60 -14.32 -16.92 3.97
N ASP A 61 -14.88 -17.29 5.11
CA ASP A 61 -15.37 -18.64 5.43
C ASP A 61 -14.31 -19.75 5.46
N MET A 62 -13.02 -19.44 5.33
CA MET A 62 -11.97 -20.46 5.36
C MET A 62 -11.70 -21.01 6.77
N LEU A 63 -11.93 -20.21 7.82
CA LEU A 63 -11.61 -20.53 9.22
C LEU A 63 -10.15 -21.01 9.41
N ASP A 64 -9.27 -20.63 8.50
CA ASP A 64 -7.89 -21.08 8.42
C ASP A 64 -7.01 -19.96 7.82
N VAL A 65 -5.93 -19.63 8.51
CA VAL A 65 -5.01 -18.56 8.11
C VAL A 65 -3.85 -19.18 7.33
N ARG A 66 -3.98 -19.19 6.00
CA ARG A 66 -2.97 -19.77 5.10
C ARG A 66 -2.00 -18.76 4.51
N LEU A 67 -2.39 -17.49 4.46
CA LEU A 67 -1.64 -16.45 3.74
C LEU A 67 -1.03 -15.47 4.74
N VAL A 68 0.09 -15.90 5.33
CA VAL A 68 0.95 -15.06 6.18
C VAL A 68 2.28 -14.87 5.47
N ARG A 69 2.74 -13.63 5.37
CA ARG A 69 4.03 -13.30 4.76
C ARG A 69 4.72 -12.20 5.53
N ARG A 70 5.98 -12.44 5.89
CA ARG A 70 6.90 -11.41 6.39
C ARG A 70 7.67 -10.82 5.21
N ILE A 71 7.61 -9.51 5.05
CA ILE A 71 8.27 -8.76 3.99
C ILE A 71 9.48 -8.06 4.62
N HIS A 72 10.67 -8.51 4.23
CA HIS A 72 11.93 -7.93 4.67
C HIS A 72 12.37 -6.79 3.75
N GLU A 73 13.37 -6.01 4.17
CA GLU A 73 13.94 -4.89 3.38
C GLU A 73 14.35 -5.31 1.96
N ASN A 74 14.88 -6.52 1.81
CA ASN A 74 15.37 -7.03 0.54
C ASN A 74 14.34 -7.84 -0.26
N ASP A 75 13.07 -7.86 0.16
CA ASP A 75 12.01 -8.59 -0.53
C ASP A 75 11.87 -8.11 -1.99
N GLU A 76 12.07 -9.03 -2.94
CA GLU A 76 12.10 -8.67 -4.36
C GLU A 76 10.76 -8.15 -4.87
N TYR A 77 9.65 -8.71 -4.38
CA TYR A 77 8.33 -8.29 -4.80
C TYR A 77 8.06 -6.87 -4.32
N PHE A 78 8.37 -6.57 -3.05
CA PHE A 78 8.18 -5.23 -2.49
C PHE A 78 9.07 -4.18 -3.18
N ARG A 79 10.34 -4.51 -3.45
CA ARG A 79 11.25 -3.61 -4.20
C ARG A 79 10.74 -3.34 -5.61
N ARG A 80 10.32 -4.36 -6.36
CA ARG A 80 9.73 -4.19 -7.70
C ARG A 80 8.46 -3.35 -7.66
N LEU A 81 7.58 -3.59 -6.68
CA LEU A 81 6.34 -2.83 -6.49
C LEU A 81 6.62 -1.35 -6.24
N SER A 82 7.54 -1.05 -5.31
CA SER A 82 7.95 0.31 -4.95
C SER A 82 8.56 1.07 -6.14
N SER A 83 9.46 0.42 -6.90
CA SER A 83 10.05 1.01 -8.12
C SER A 83 8.98 1.28 -9.17
N SER A 84 8.15 0.28 -9.48
CA SER A 84 7.11 0.41 -10.51
C SER A 84 6.10 1.52 -10.17
N TRP A 85 5.76 1.66 -8.89
CA TRP A 85 4.89 2.73 -8.42
C TRP A 85 5.54 4.11 -8.56
N SER A 86 6.81 4.24 -8.18
CA SER A 86 7.57 5.48 -8.33
C SER A 86 7.65 5.92 -9.79
N ASP A 87 7.91 4.98 -10.70
CA ASP A 87 7.98 5.26 -12.14
C ASP A 87 6.61 5.66 -12.70
N ALA A 88 5.54 4.96 -12.30
CA ALA A 88 4.18 5.29 -12.70
C ALA A 88 3.75 6.69 -12.23
N LEU A 89 4.09 7.08 -11.00
CA LEU A 89 3.80 8.43 -10.48
C LEU A 89 4.54 9.51 -11.27
N ARG A 90 5.83 9.31 -11.56
CA ARG A 90 6.63 10.25 -12.37
C ARG A 90 6.06 10.39 -13.78
N ALA A 91 5.70 9.27 -14.41
CA ALA A 91 5.08 9.28 -15.73
C ALA A 91 3.73 10.00 -15.73
N ALA A 92 2.89 9.77 -14.71
CA ALA A 92 1.59 10.44 -14.60
C ALA A 92 1.75 11.96 -14.45
N VAL A 93 2.66 12.44 -13.60
CA VAL A 93 2.92 13.87 -13.43
C VAL A 93 3.46 14.51 -14.71
N ALA A 94 4.39 13.83 -15.41
CA ALA A 94 4.97 14.34 -16.66
C ALA A 94 3.95 14.47 -17.81
N GLN A 95 2.82 13.77 -17.73
CA GLN A 95 1.75 13.83 -18.73
C GLN A 95 0.71 14.92 -18.44
N MET A 96 0.74 15.55 -17.26
CA MET A 96 -0.21 16.60 -16.90
C MET A 96 0.17 17.94 -17.53
N GLU A 97 -0.82 18.77 -17.83
CA GLU A 97 -0.57 20.12 -18.35
C GLU A 97 0.18 20.96 -17.30
N GLU A 98 1.15 21.76 -17.77
CA GLU A 98 1.81 22.73 -16.91
C GLU A 98 0.80 23.76 -16.39
N PHE A 99 0.93 24.11 -15.10
CA PHE A 99 0.12 25.17 -14.52
C PHE A 99 0.44 26.51 -15.19
N LYS A 100 -0.54 27.05 -15.93
CA LYS A 100 -0.47 28.39 -16.52
C LYS A 100 -1.08 29.38 -15.52
N GLY A 101 -0.22 30.13 -14.85
CA GLY A 101 -0.59 31.22 -13.94
C GLY A 101 -0.96 32.51 -14.66
#